data_AF-A0AA41VFE5-F1
#
_entry.id   AF-A0AA41VFE5-F1
#
_cell.length_a   1.000
_cell.length_b   1.000
_cell.length_c   1.000
_cell.angle_alpha   90.00
_cell.angle_beta   90.00
_cell.angle_gamma   90.00
#
_symmetry.space_group_name_H-M   'P 1'
#
loop_
_entity.id
_entity.type
_entity.pdbx_description
1 polymer ?
#
loop_
_entity_poly.entity_id
_entity_poly.type
_entity_poly.pdbx_seq_one_letter_code
_entity_poly.pdbx_strand_id
1 'polypeptide(L)'
;MNSASFFALVVFALFVLNSSTTPVEGLCSRPSQTWSWRCVKSSSCNNQCKSWEAARGGSCVSGECRCVYNKCNAPKLCSKRSRTWEGGCRTKTKECDKQCKNKENAWHGACHSSGLLSTKCYCYFKSC
;
A
#
# COMPACT_ATOMS: atom_id res chain seq x y z
N MET A 1 0.36 58.19 9.73
CA MET A 1 1.03 56.97 10.26
C MET A 1 2.49 57.29 10.46
N ASN A 2 3.04 57.09 11.67
CA ASN A 2 4.45 57.35 11.93
C ASN A 2 5.30 56.34 11.13
N SER A 3 6.43 56.80 10.57
CA SER A 3 7.32 55.99 9.71
C SER A 3 7.65 54.63 10.33
N ALA A 4 7.96 54.60 11.63
CA ALA A 4 8.24 53.37 12.37
C ALA A 4 7.07 52.34 12.39
N SER A 5 5.82 52.80 12.45
CA SER A 5 4.65 51.92 12.43
C SER A 5 4.42 51.28 11.06
N PHE A 6 4.73 52.00 9.97
CA PHE A 6 4.66 51.42 8.62
C PHE A 6 5.73 50.36 8.42
N PHE A 7 6.98 50.62 8.85
CA PHE A 7 8.05 49.63 8.79
C PHE A 7 7.74 48.37 9.60
N ALA A 8 7.17 48.51 10.81
CA ALA A 8 6.79 47.36 11.63
C ALA A 8 5.72 46.49 10.96
N LEU A 9 4.72 47.09 10.31
CA LEU A 9 3.68 46.37 9.58
C LEU A 9 4.23 45.66 8.35
N VAL A 10 5.15 46.27 7.61
CA VAL A 10 5.80 45.66 6.45
C VAL A 10 6.66 44.46 6.88
N VAL A 11 7.43 44.58 7.95
CA VAL A 11 8.24 43.47 8.50
C VAL A 11 7.35 42.32 8.97
N PHE A 12 6.25 42.63 9.66
CA PHE A 12 5.29 41.62 10.10
C PHE A 12 4.62 40.91 8.92
N ALA A 13 4.20 41.66 7.88
CA ALA A 13 3.62 41.09 6.67
C ALA A 13 4.61 40.16 5.94
N LEU A 14 5.87 40.57 5.83
CA LEU A 14 6.92 39.73 5.23
C LEU A 14 7.16 38.45 6.04
N PHE A 15 7.10 38.52 7.37
CA PHE A 15 7.24 37.33 8.23
C PHE A 15 6.07 36.34 8.03
N VAL A 16 4.83 36.85 7.98
CA VAL A 16 3.64 36.03 7.75
C VAL A 16 3.66 35.41 6.35
N LEU A 17 4.05 36.17 5.32
CA LEU A 17 4.10 35.68 3.93
C LEU A 17 5.22 34.67 3.69
N ASN A 18 6.31 34.71 4.47
CA ASN A 18 7.40 33.72 4.41
C ASN A 18 7.15 32.48 5.27
N SER A 19 6.04 32.43 6.02
CA SER A 19 5.69 31.25 6.81
C SER A 19 5.15 30.17 5.89
N SER A 20 6.00 29.21 5.50
CA SER A 20 5.57 28.04 4.72
C SER A 20 4.89 27.03 5.64
N THR A 21 3.60 26.77 5.40
CA THR A 21 2.90 25.63 6.03
C THR A 21 3.18 24.38 5.20
N THR A 22 4.11 23.52 5.63
CA THR A 22 4.17 22.16 5.06
C THR A 22 2.96 21.37 5.56
N PRO A 23 2.09 20.84 4.68
CA PRO A 23 1.04 19.93 5.15
C PRO A 23 1.74 18.76 5.84
N VAL A 24 1.36 18.48 7.10
CA VAL A 24 1.72 17.22 7.73
C VAL A 24 1.11 16.10 6.88
N GLU A 25 1.95 15.37 6.14
CA GLU A 25 1.50 14.19 5.41
C GLU A 25 0.96 13.19 6.45
N GLY A 26 -0.37 13.09 6.53
CA GLY A 26 -1.04 12.19 7.45
C GLY A 26 -0.71 10.73 7.12
N LEU A 27 -0.54 9.90 8.14
CA LEU A 27 -0.50 8.45 7.99
C LEU A 27 -1.83 8.01 7.39
N CYS A 28 -1.76 7.22 6.32
CA CYS A 28 -2.93 6.72 5.64
C CYS A 28 -2.96 5.20 5.70
N SER A 29 -4.16 4.64 5.83
CA SER A 29 -4.35 3.20 5.90
C SER A 29 -5.34 2.72 4.83
N ARG A 30 -5.06 1.55 4.26
CA ARG A 30 -5.95 0.90 3.29
C ARG A 30 -5.85 -0.63 3.42
N PRO A 31 -6.88 -1.37 2.98
CA PRO A 31 -6.78 -2.82 2.87
C PRO A 31 -5.54 -3.24 2.07
N SER A 32 -4.89 -4.31 2.53
CA SER A 32 -3.80 -4.94 1.80
C SER A 32 -4.33 -5.46 0.46
N GLN A 33 -3.61 -5.16 -0.60
CA GLN A 33 -3.93 -5.64 -1.95
C GLN A 33 -3.48 -7.09 -2.17
N THR A 34 -2.49 -7.52 -1.40
CA THR A 34 -1.81 -8.82 -1.57
C THR A 34 -2.20 -9.85 -0.52
N TRP A 35 -2.79 -9.41 0.58
CA TRP A 35 -3.32 -10.30 1.60
C TRP A 35 -4.51 -11.08 1.06
N SER A 36 -4.51 -12.37 1.35
CA SER A 36 -5.62 -13.27 1.08
C SER A 36 -6.12 -13.84 2.39
N TRP A 37 -7.42 -14.14 2.45
CA TRP A 37 -8.10 -14.75 3.60
C TRP A 37 -8.23 -13.85 4.82
N ARG A 38 -8.93 -14.35 5.84
CA ARG A 38 -9.14 -13.62 7.10
C ARG A 38 -7.81 -13.42 7.81
N CYS A 39 -7.53 -12.18 8.20
CA CYS A 39 -6.37 -11.80 8.98
C CYS A 39 -6.58 -12.20 10.45
N VAL A 40 -5.71 -13.09 10.94
CA VAL A 40 -5.72 -13.55 12.35
C VAL A 40 -4.42 -13.21 13.09
N LYS A 41 -3.37 -12.82 12.37
CA LYS A 41 -2.05 -12.55 12.93
C LYS A 41 -1.48 -11.24 12.40
N SER A 42 -1.54 -10.18 13.22
CA SER A 42 -1.09 -8.83 12.85
C SER A 42 0.39 -8.78 12.46
N SER A 43 1.26 -9.61 13.04
CA SER A 43 2.68 -9.63 12.66
C SER A 43 2.91 -10.18 11.24
N SER A 44 2.14 -11.18 10.82
CA SER A 44 2.17 -11.66 9.43
C SER A 44 1.67 -10.58 8.47
N CYS A 45 0.57 -9.91 8.80
CA CYS A 45 0.04 -8.79 8.02
C CYS A 45 1.06 -7.64 7.92
N ASN A 46 1.66 -7.24 9.05
CA ASN A 46 2.71 -6.23 9.09
C ASN A 46 3.87 -6.56 8.15
N ASN A 47 4.35 -7.81 8.20
CA ASN A 47 5.46 -8.24 7.37
C ASN A 47 5.09 -8.23 5.89
N GLN A 48 3.88 -8.67 5.52
CA GLN A 48 3.41 -8.61 4.14
C GLN A 48 3.28 -7.16 3.64
N CYS A 49 2.66 -6.28 4.43
CA CYS A 49 2.54 -4.86 4.10
C CYS A 49 3.91 -4.21 3.84
N LYS A 50 4.91 -4.48 4.70
CA LYS A 50 6.27 -3.96 4.54
C LYS A 50 6.98 -4.51 3.30
N SER A 51 6.90 -5.83 3.11
CA SER A 51 7.71 -6.51 2.09
C SER A 51 7.10 -6.48 0.69
N TRP A 52 5.77 -6.54 0.58
CA TRP A 52 5.09 -6.65 -0.71
C TRP A 52 4.56 -5.31 -1.19
N GLU A 53 4.05 -4.48 -0.28
CA GLU A 53 3.33 -3.25 -0.62
C GLU A 53 4.12 -1.97 -0.31
N ALA A 54 5.37 -2.08 0.16
CA ALA A 54 6.21 -0.96 0.58
C ALA A 54 5.54 -0.03 1.61
N ALA A 55 4.67 -0.61 2.45
CA ALA A 55 3.99 0.12 3.51
C ALA A 55 4.90 0.31 4.73
N ARG A 56 4.56 1.28 5.59
CA ARG A 56 5.22 1.48 6.91
C ARG A 56 5.00 0.28 7.82
N GLY A 57 3.85 -0.37 7.72
CA GLY A 57 3.46 -1.52 8.52
C GLY A 57 2.03 -1.95 8.23
N GLY A 58 1.47 -2.80 9.09
CA GLY A 58 0.08 -3.20 8.98
C GLY A 58 -0.39 -4.02 10.18
N SER A 59 -1.70 -4.21 10.30
CA SER A 59 -2.31 -4.99 11.37
C SER A 59 -3.66 -5.58 10.93
N CYS A 60 -4.15 -6.57 11.66
CA CYS A 60 -5.50 -7.07 11.44
C CYS A 60 -6.52 -6.10 12.06
N VAL A 61 -7.46 -5.60 11.27
CA VAL A 61 -8.58 -4.75 11.68
C VAL A 61 -9.86 -5.44 11.23
N SER A 62 -10.71 -5.85 12.17
CA SER A 62 -11.96 -6.57 11.88
C SER A 62 -11.78 -7.81 10.98
N GLY A 63 -10.64 -8.48 11.06
CA GLY A 63 -10.30 -9.64 10.23
C GLY A 63 -9.77 -9.32 8.83
N GLU A 64 -9.57 -8.04 8.50
CA GLU A 64 -8.91 -7.57 7.28
C GLU A 64 -7.48 -7.16 7.59
N CYS A 65 -6.52 -7.51 6.73
CA CYS A 65 -5.16 -6.99 6.85
C CYS A 65 -5.14 -5.56 6.29
N ARG A 66 -4.84 -4.58 7.14
CA ARG A 66 -4.81 -3.16 6.78
C ARG A 66 -3.38 -2.65 6.84
N CYS A 67 -2.88 -2.14 5.71
CA CYS A 67 -1.53 -1.58 5.60
C CYS A 67 -1.56 -0.07 5.87
N VAL A 68 -0.55 0.42 6.59
CA VAL A 68 -0.34 1.84 6.93
C VAL A 68 0.83 2.38 6.13
N TYR A 69 0.66 3.55 5.53
CA TYR A 69 1.62 4.18 4.62
C TYR A 69 1.99 5.57 5.14
N ASN A 70 3.23 5.99 4.87
CA ASN A 70 3.69 7.35 5.21
C ASN A 70 2.98 8.43 4.36
N LYS A 71 2.43 8.06 3.19
CA LYS A 71 1.69 8.96 2.29
C LYS A 71 0.38 8.34 1.84
N CYS A 72 -0.67 9.16 1.72
CA CYS A 72 -1.99 8.71 1.26
C CYS A 72 -2.03 8.32 -0.22
N ASN A 73 -1.14 8.90 -1.04
CA ASN A 73 -0.98 8.60 -2.45
C ASN A 73 0.08 7.52 -2.72
N ALA A 74 0.43 6.68 -1.73
CA ALA A 74 1.37 5.58 -1.92
C ALA A 74 0.95 4.70 -3.10
N PRO A 75 1.90 4.27 -3.95
CA PRO A 75 1.61 3.52 -5.17
C PRO A 75 0.86 2.23 -4.84
N LYS A 76 -0.08 1.86 -5.71
CA LYS A 76 -0.79 0.57 -5.64
C LYS A 76 -0.06 -0.44 -6.52
N LEU A 77 -0.02 -1.69 -6.08
CA LEU A 77 0.40 -2.78 -6.93
C LEU A 77 -0.66 -3.05 -7.99
N CYS A 78 -0.19 -3.45 -9.16
CA CYS A 78 -1.03 -3.90 -10.23
C CYS A 78 -1.20 -5.40 -10.12
N SER A 79 -2.44 -5.89 -10.08
CA SER A 79 -2.73 -7.32 -9.98
C SER A 79 -3.38 -7.83 -11.27
N LYS A 80 -2.90 -8.95 -11.80
CA LYS A 80 -3.53 -9.64 -12.93
C LYS A 80 -3.64 -11.12 -12.59
N ARG A 81 -4.71 -11.78 -13.05
CA ARG A 81 -4.78 -13.24 -12.96
C ARG A 81 -3.64 -13.83 -13.80
N SER A 82 -2.92 -14.79 -13.22
CA SER A 82 -1.83 -15.48 -13.91
C SER A 82 -2.34 -16.11 -15.20
N ARG A 83 -1.62 -15.84 -16.30
CA ARG A 83 -1.92 -16.41 -17.63
C ARG A 83 -1.35 -17.82 -17.78
N THR A 84 -0.30 -18.12 -17.03
CA THR A 84 0.42 -19.40 -17.13
C THR A 84 -0.04 -20.42 -16.09
N TRP A 85 -0.79 -19.99 -15.07
CA TRP A 85 -1.26 -20.87 -13.98
C TRP A 85 -2.54 -21.59 -14.34
N GLU A 86 -2.52 -22.91 -14.18
CA GLU A 86 -3.68 -23.77 -14.39
C GLU A 86 -4.17 -24.41 -13.08
N GLY A 87 -5.47 -24.71 -13.03
CA GLY A 87 -6.09 -25.35 -11.87
C GLY A 87 -6.38 -24.44 -10.68
N GLY A 88 -6.50 -25.05 -9.50
CA GLY A 88 -6.79 -24.38 -8.23
C GLY A 88 -5.52 -23.98 -7.48
N CYS A 89 -5.58 -22.85 -6.77
CA CYS A 89 -4.42 -22.24 -6.12
C CYS A 89 -4.39 -22.42 -4.59
N ARG A 90 -5.52 -22.69 -3.92
CA ARG A 90 -5.78 -22.48 -2.47
C ARG A 90 -4.62 -22.68 -1.49
N THR A 91 -3.88 -23.78 -1.60
CA THR A 91 -2.77 -24.15 -0.71
C THR A 91 -1.38 -23.99 -1.35
N LYS A 92 -1.33 -23.50 -2.58
CA LYS A 92 -0.16 -23.40 -3.46
C LYS A 92 0.32 -21.95 -3.66
N THR A 93 0.15 -21.10 -2.64
CA THR A 93 0.54 -19.69 -2.71
C THR A 93 2.04 -19.51 -3.01
N LYS A 94 2.90 -20.36 -2.45
CA LYS A 94 4.36 -20.27 -2.69
C LYS A 94 4.73 -20.64 -4.11
N GLU A 95 4.06 -21.65 -4.67
CA GLU A 95 4.24 -22.10 -6.05
C GLU A 95 3.69 -21.05 -7.03
N CYS A 96 2.53 -20.47 -6.72
CA CYS A 96 1.97 -19.33 -7.46
C CYS A 96 2.93 -18.14 -7.46
N ASP A 97 3.50 -17.75 -6.31
CA ASP A 97 4.50 -16.67 -6.22
C ASP A 97 5.72 -16.94 -7.10
N LYS A 98 6.30 -18.13 -7.01
CA LYS A 98 7.42 -18.55 -7.86
C LYS A 98 7.06 -18.52 -9.34
N GLN A 99 5.88 -19.00 -9.70
CA GLN A 99 5.43 -19.01 -11.09
C GLN A 99 5.24 -17.61 -11.65
N CYS A 100 4.59 -16.72 -10.90
CA CYS A 100 4.42 -15.32 -11.29
C CYS A 100 5.77 -14.63 -11.52
N LYS A 101 6.74 -14.83 -10.63
CA LYS A 101 8.10 -14.29 -10.77
C LYS A 101 8.83 -14.87 -11.99
N ASN A 102 8.81 -16.19 -12.14
CA ASN A 102 9.65 -16.88 -13.13
C ASN A 102 9.05 -16.87 -14.55
N LYS A 103 7.73 -16.88 -14.70
CA LYS A 103 7.05 -17.02 -16.00
C LYS A 103 6.38 -15.74 -16.49
N GLU A 104 6.03 -14.83 -15.59
CA GLU A 104 5.25 -13.63 -15.93
C GLU A 104 5.98 -12.34 -15.57
N ASN A 105 7.23 -12.42 -15.09
CA ASN A 105 8.05 -11.30 -14.66
C ASN A 105 7.32 -10.40 -13.63
N ALA A 106 6.55 -11.03 -12.74
CA ALA A 106 5.84 -10.34 -11.70
C ALA A 106 6.73 -10.11 -10.47
N TRP A 107 6.35 -9.12 -9.66
CA TRP A 107 6.98 -8.87 -8.37
C TRP A 107 6.65 -9.96 -7.36
N HIS A 108 5.38 -10.38 -7.32
CA HIS A 108 4.87 -11.43 -6.43
C HIS A 108 3.69 -12.20 -7.02
N GLY A 109 3.28 -13.29 -6.38
CA GLY A 109 2.03 -13.99 -6.68
C GLY A 109 1.31 -14.50 -5.42
N ALA A 110 -0.02 -14.46 -5.43
CA ALA A 110 -0.83 -15.04 -4.35
C ALA A 110 -2.14 -15.65 -4.84
N CYS A 111 -2.69 -16.56 -4.03
CA CYS A 111 -3.94 -17.24 -4.32
C CYS A 111 -5.14 -16.49 -3.76
N HIS A 112 -5.99 -15.96 -4.63
CA HIS A 112 -7.24 -15.29 -4.25
C HIS A 112 -8.44 -16.16 -4.56
N SER A 113 -9.50 -16.00 -3.76
CA SER A 113 -10.81 -16.59 -4.04
C SER A 113 -11.35 -16.07 -5.38
N SER A 114 -11.82 -17.00 -6.21
CA SER A 114 -12.42 -16.73 -7.52
C SER A 114 -13.74 -17.51 -7.57
N GLY A 115 -14.71 -17.08 -6.77
CA GLY A 115 -16.00 -17.76 -6.57
C GLY A 115 -16.04 -18.66 -5.34
N LEU A 116 -17.11 -19.45 -5.20
CA LEU A 116 -17.47 -20.16 -3.96
C LEU A 116 -16.47 -21.26 -3.56
N LEU A 117 -15.92 -21.99 -4.53
CA LEU A 117 -15.05 -23.16 -4.29
C LEU A 117 -13.71 -23.09 -5.03
N SER A 118 -13.46 -22.00 -5.76
CA SER A 118 -12.30 -21.89 -6.64
C SER A 118 -11.36 -20.78 -6.18
N THR A 119 -10.07 -21.01 -6.36
CA THR A 119 -9.01 -20.05 -6.05
C THR A 119 -8.08 -19.99 -7.25
N LYS A 120 -7.65 -18.77 -7.59
CA LYS A 120 -6.80 -18.53 -8.75
C LYS A 120 -5.54 -17.79 -8.33
N CYS A 121 -4.48 -18.05 -9.07
CA CYS A 121 -3.22 -17.36 -8.89
C CYS A 121 -3.33 -15.95 -9.51
N TYR A 122 -3.01 -14.94 -8.71
CA TYR A 122 -2.88 -13.56 -9.15
C TYR A 122 -1.43 -13.12 -9.01
N CYS A 123 -0.89 -12.55 -10.07
CA CYS A 123 0.44 -11.97 -10.12
C CYS A 123 0.36 -10.47 -9.86
N TYR A 124 1.28 -9.98 -9.04
CA TYR A 124 1.41 -8.58 -8.62
C TYR A 124 2.63 -7.95 -9.25
N PHE A 125 2.46 -6.75 -9.79
CA PHE A 125 3.48 -5.97 -10.49
C PHE A 125 3.63 -4.61 -9.81
N LYS A 126 4.85 -4.09 -9.81
CA LYS A 126 5.14 -2.75 -9.26
C LYS A 126 4.53 -1.61 -10.08
N SER A 127 4.29 -1.86 -11.37
CA SER A 127 3.69 -0.92 -12.31
C SER A 127 2.66 -1.62 -13.20
N CYS A 128 1.68 -0.83 -13.64
CA CYS A 128 0.75 -1.15 -14.71
C CYS A 128 1.35 -0.51 -15.98
#